data_AF-A0A5M3WAL3-F1
#
_entry.id   AF-A0A5M3WAL3-F1
#
_cell.length_a   1.000
_cell.length_b   1.000
_cell.length_c   1.000
_cell.angle_alpha   90.00
_cell.angle_beta   90.00
_cell.angle_gamma   90.00
#
_symmetry.space_group_name_H-M   'P 1'
#
loop_
_entity.id
_entity.type
_entity.pdbx_description
1 polymer ?
#
loop_
_entity_poly.entity_id
_entity_poly.type
_entity_poly.pdbx_seq_one_letter_code
_entity_poly.pdbx_strand_id
1 'polypeptide(L)'
;MAERNVSFPPIPNGVDYLVSVMQLLGENPSPRDLKYAVLHLQAASEVLLKARLQIEHWTLVVKDAAKTRKQHYLDSDFESPTHAETIRRLVEVVGIGISEADKKELLRFARTRNALQHWGLTESAPAVEVRAATVLDFLIRFLDDQLLQGVHSRDLVTCGATSV
;
A
#
# COMPACT_ATOMS: atom_id res chain seq x y z
N MET A 1 -6.56 8.99 -34.40
CA MET A 1 -6.26 7.83 -33.51
C MET A 1 -7.13 8.00 -32.27
N ALA A 2 -7.87 6.97 -31.86
CA ALA A 2 -8.63 7.04 -30.61
C ALA A 2 -7.65 7.21 -29.44
N GLU A 3 -7.96 8.12 -28.53
CA GLU A 3 -7.14 8.40 -27.36
C GLU A 3 -7.13 7.17 -26.44
N ARG A 4 -5.93 6.65 -26.15
CA ARG A 4 -5.78 5.46 -25.30
C ARG A 4 -5.76 5.91 -23.84
N ASN A 5 -6.91 5.84 -23.18
CA ASN A 5 -7.01 6.11 -21.75
C ASN A 5 -6.42 4.95 -20.92
N VAL A 6 -5.74 5.29 -19.84
CA VAL A 6 -5.21 4.34 -18.84
C VAL A 6 -5.87 4.60 -17.49
N SER A 7 -6.04 3.57 -16.67
CA SER A 7 -6.66 3.65 -15.34
C SER A 7 -5.87 2.80 -14.36
N PHE A 8 -5.47 3.40 -13.23
CA PHE A 8 -4.66 2.77 -12.19
C PHE A 8 -5.33 2.92 -10.82
N PRO A 9 -6.46 2.24 -10.58
CA PRO A 9 -7.15 2.29 -9.30
C PRO A 9 -6.24 1.82 -8.16
N PRO A 10 -6.37 2.37 -6.93
CA PRO A 10 -5.40 2.15 -5.86
C PRO A 10 -5.13 0.68 -5.52
N ILE A 11 -6.17 -0.15 -5.38
CA ILE A 11 -5.99 -1.55 -5.00
C ILE A 11 -5.24 -2.34 -6.10
N PRO A 12 -5.70 -2.39 -7.37
CA PRO A 12 -4.93 -3.05 -8.43
C PRO A 12 -3.51 -2.50 -8.59
N ASN A 13 -3.31 -1.19 -8.43
CA ASN A 13 -1.98 -0.57 -8.48
C ASN A 13 -1.07 -1.05 -7.34
N GLY A 14 -1.60 -1.13 -6.11
CA GLY A 14 -0.88 -1.68 -4.97
C GLY A 14 -0.52 -3.16 -5.14
N VAL A 15 -1.43 -3.96 -5.71
CA VAL A 15 -1.19 -5.38 -6.02
C VAL A 15 -0.14 -5.55 -7.11
N ASP A 16 -0.16 -4.72 -8.16
CA ASP A 16 0.85 -4.74 -9.22
C ASP A 16 2.26 -4.48 -8.67
N TYR A 17 2.40 -3.52 -7.74
CA TYR A 17 3.67 -3.33 -7.02
C TYR A 17 4.10 -4.56 -6.24
N LEU A 18 3.20 -5.27 -5.55
CA LEU A 18 3.55 -6.52 -4.84
C LEU A 18 4.04 -7.60 -5.80
N VAL A 19 3.39 -7.76 -6.96
CA VAL A 19 3.83 -8.70 -8.02
C VAL A 19 5.23 -8.34 -8.50
N SER A 20 5.50 -7.06 -8.73
CA SER A 20 6.83 -6.60 -9.10
C SER A 20 7.88 -6.89 -8.01
N VAL A 21 7.54 -6.68 -6.74
CA VAL A 21 8.43 -7.01 -5.62
C VAL A 21 8.77 -8.50 -5.58
N MET A 22 7.78 -9.37 -5.77
CA MET A 22 8.00 -10.83 -5.79
C MET A 22 8.95 -11.24 -6.93
N GLN A 23 8.87 -10.59 -8.09
CA GLN A 23 9.79 -10.83 -9.21
C GLN A 23 11.22 -10.34 -8.89
N LEU A 24 11.34 -9.18 -8.24
CA LEU A 24 12.63 -8.57 -7.89
C LEU A 24 13.33 -9.28 -6.72
N LEU A 25 12.58 -9.87 -5.79
CA LEU A 25 13.10 -10.68 -4.67
C LEU A 25 13.31 -12.15 -5.07
N GLY A 26 13.46 -12.46 -6.35
CA GLY A 26 13.75 -13.80 -6.86
C GLY A 26 15.08 -14.38 -6.34
N GLU A 27 15.52 -15.50 -6.91
CA GLU A 27 16.75 -16.16 -6.46
C GLU A 27 18.00 -15.27 -6.69
N ASN A 28 18.70 -14.94 -5.60
CA ASN A 28 19.91 -14.09 -5.59
C ASN A 28 19.69 -12.70 -6.22
N PRO A 29 18.91 -11.80 -5.59
CA PRO A 29 18.61 -10.50 -6.15
C PRO A 29 19.87 -9.64 -6.27
N SER A 30 20.05 -8.98 -7.40
CA SER A 30 21.16 -8.05 -7.57
C SER A 30 20.96 -6.80 -6.69
N PRO A 31 22.01 -5.98 -6.47
CA PRO A 31 21.84 -4.69 -5.79
C PRO A 31 20.83 -3.77 -6.47
N ARG A 32 20.65 -3.90 -7.80
CA ARG A 32 19.62 -3.17 -8.54
C ARG A 32 18.24 -3.71 -8.21
N ASP A 33 18.07 -5.02 -8.17
CA ASP A 33 16.78 -5.65 -7.90
C ASP A 33 16.31 -5.32 -6.49
N LEU A 34 17.20 -5.42 -5.49
CA LEU A 34 16.92 -4.99 -4.12
C LEU A 34 16.52 -3.52 -4.04
N LYS A 35 17.19 -2.65 -4.81
CA LYS A 35 16.86 -1.23 -4.84
C LYS A 35 15.41 -1.01 -5.30
N TYR A 36 15.02 -1.64 -6.40
CA TYR A 36 13.65 -1.48 -6.92
C TYR A 36 12.63 -2.25 -6.10
N ALA A 37 12.99 -3.38 -5.49
CA ALA A 37 12.12 -4.08 -4.55
C ALA A 37 11.76 -3.19 -3.36
N VAL A 38 12.74 -2.47 -2.78
CA VAL A 38 12.48 -1.53 -1.69
C VAL A 38 11.57 -0.37 -2.13
N LEU A 39 11.82 0.19 -3.31
CA LEU A 39 11.00 1.28 -3.85
C LEU A 39 9.55 0.84 -4.12
N HIS A 40 9.36 -0.29 -4.80
CA HIS A 40 8.04 -0.82 -5.14
C HIS A 40 7.29 -1.29 -3.90
N LEU A 41 7.98 -1.95 -2.96
CA LEU A 41 7.33 -2.41 -1.73
C LEU A 41 6.85 -1.23 -0.87
N GLN A 42 7.63 -0.15 -0.79
CA GLN A 42 7.17 1.06 -0.09
C GLN A 42 6.00 1.73 -0.81
N ALA A 43 6.00 1.75 -2.14
CA ALA A 43 4.86 2.24 -2.92
C ALA A 43 3.61 1.39 -2.66
N ALA A 44 3.74 0.06 -2.63
CA ALA A 44 2.67 -0.86 -2.25
C ALA A 44 2.16 -0.58 -0.83
N SER A 45 3.06 -0.42 0.16
CA SER A 45 2.66 -0.09 1.53
C SER A 45 1.85 1.21 1.59
N GLU A 46 2.33 2.28 0.96
CA GLU A 46 1.63 3.56 0.98
C GLU A 46 0.27 3.50 0.28
N VAL A 47 0.21 2.86 -0.90
CA VAL A 47 -1.02 2.75 -1.70
C VAL A 47 -2.07 1.90 -1.01
N LEU A 48 -1.72 0.69 -0.53
CA LEU A 48 -2.69 -0.24 0.05
C LEU A 48 -3.22 0.25 1.41
N LEU A 49 -2.35 0.79 2.27
CA LEU A 49 -2.78 1.34 3.55
C LEU A 49 -3.72 2.54 3.37
N LYS A 50 -3.41 3.43 2.41
CA LYS A 50 -4.29 4.57 2.09
C LYS A 50 -5.57 4.14 1.38
N ALA A 51 -5.54 3.09 0.55
CA ALA A 51 -6.75 2.54 -0.05
C ALA A 51 -7.75 2.10 1.03
N ARG A 52 -7.28 1.46 2.11
CA ARG A 52 -8.17 1.08 3.23
C ARG A 52 -8.75 2.30 3.95
N LEU A 53 -7.96 3.35 4.17
CA LEU A 53 -8.49 4.62 4.72
C LEU A 53 -9.53 5.26 3.79
N GLN A 54 -9.29 5.21 2.47
CA GLN A 54 -10.20 5.77 1.48
C GLN A 54 -11.53 5.02 1.42
N ILE A 55 -11.53 3.69 1.60
CA ILE A 55 -12.74 2.88 1.75
C ILE A 55 -13.56 3.34 2.95
N GLU A 56 -12.91 3.67 4.06
CA GLU A 56 -13.58 4.17 5.26
C GLU A 56 -14.20 5.55 5.02
N HIS A 57 -13.35 6.52 4.67
CA HIS A 57 -13.79 7.86 4.33
C HIS A 57 -12.65 8.65 3.68
N TRP A 58 -12.97 9.42 2.63
CA TRP A 58 -11.98 10.19 1.87
C TRP A 58 -11.17 11.19 2.72
N THR A 59 -11.76 11.76 3.77
CA THR A 59 -11.04 12.72 4.64
C THR A 59 -9.86 12.07 5.35
N LEU A 60 -9.85 10.75 5.54
CA LEU A 60 -8.77 10.04 6.22
C LEU A 60 -7.50 9.94 5.37
N VAL A 61 -7.58 10.15 4.05
CA VAL A 61 -6.40 10.26 3.18
C VAL A 61 -5.99 11.71 2.91
N VAL A 62 -6.64 12.68 3.55
CA VAL A 62 -6.31 14.10 3.45
C VAL A 62 -5.62 14.56 4.73
N LYS A 63 -4.48 15.26 4.61
CA LYS A 63 -3.68 15.71 5.76
C LYS A 63 -4.45 16.69 6.64
N ASP A 64 -5.06 17.73 6.06
CA ASP A 64 -5.87 18.75 6.75
C ASP A 64 -7.31 18.74 6.22
N ALA A 65 -8.10 17.77 6.69
CA ALA A 65 -9.48 17.58 6.25
C ALA A 65 -10.39 18.76 6.58
N ALA A 66 -10.10 19.52 7.64
CA ALA A 66 -10.89 20.70 8.03
C ALA A 66 -10.77 21.85 7.00
N LYS A 67 -9.65 21.91 6.27
CA LYS A 67 -9.38 22.94 5.25
C LYS A 67 -9.55 22.47 3.81
N THR A 68 -9.86 21.19 3.60
CA THR A 68 -9.93 20.61 2.25
C THR A 68 -11.38 20.37 1.86
N ARG A 69 -11.82 20.95 0.74
CA ARG A 69 -13.15 20.67 0.20
C ARG A 69 -13.15 19.34 -0.54
N LYS A 70 -14.29 18.66 -0.59
CA LYS A 70 -14.45 17.38 -1.31
C LYS A 70 -14.02 17.45 -2.78
N GLN A 71 -14.20 18.59 -3.45
CA GLN A 71 -13.78 18.78 -4.83
C GLN A 71 -12.26 18.65 -5.02
N HIS A 72 -11.46 19.25 -4.14
CA HIS A 72 -10.00 19.10 -4.16
C HIS A 72 -9.57 17.62 -4.02
N TYR A 73 -10.28 16.85 -3.22
CA TYR A 73 -10.04 15.40 -3.15
C TYR A 73 -10.36 14.68 -4.46
N LEU A 74 -11.48 15.00 -5.12
CA LEU A 74 -11.86 14.40 -6.41
C LEU A 74 -10.87 14.77 -7.52
N ASP A 75 -10.31 15.98 -7.46
CA ASP A 75 -9.32 16.49 -8.41
C ASP A 75 -7.88 16.07 -8.06
N SER A 76 -7.70 15.28 -6.98
CA SER A 76 -6.38 14.88 -6.44
C SER A 76 -5.47 16.06 -6.04
N ASP A 77 -6.04 17.23 -5.78
CA ASP A 77 -5.37 18.45 -5.36
C ASP A 77 -5.34 18.56 -3.82
N PHE A 78 -4.59 17.67 -3.17
CA PHE A 78 -4.47 17.68 -1.71
C PHE A 78 -3.16 17.07 -1.22
N GLU A 79 -2.73 17.46 -0.02
CA GLU A 79 -1.66 16.77 0.69
C GLU A 79 -2.19 15.52 1.39
N SER A 80 -1.56 14.37 1.12
CA SER A 80 -1.88 13.12 1.81
C SER A 80 -1.13 13.00 3.15
N PRO A 81 -1.62 12.20 4.12
CA PRO A 81 -0.93 12.00 5.39
C PRO A 81 0.42 11.30 5.20
N THR A 82 1.30 11.51 6.18
CA THR A 82 2.57 10.77 6.28
C THR A 82 2.31 9.27 6.50
N HIS A 83 3.34 8.45 6.32
CA HIS A 83 3.22 7.00 6.55
C HIS A 83 2.83 6.69 8.00
N ALA A 84 3.44 7.39 8.97
CA ALA A 84 3.12 7.24 10.39
C ALA A 84 1.67 7.65 10.70
N GLU A 85 1.21 8.78 10.15
CA GLU A 85 -0.16 9.24 10.34
C GLU A 85 -1.17 8.30 9.67
N THR A 86 -0.81 7.69 8.53
CA THR A 86 -1.64 6.68 7.85
C THR A 86 -1.85 5.46 8.76
N ILE A 87 -0.77 4.91 9.32
CA ILE A 87 -0.83 3.78 10.27
C ILE A 87 -1.64 4.16 11.52
N ARG A 88 -1.40 5.35 12.08
CA ARG A 88 -2.14 5.85 13.23
C ARG A 88 -3.64 5.88 12.95
N ARG A 89 -4.07 6.46 11.82
CA ARG A 89 -5.49 6.53 11.43
C ARG A 89 -6.11 5.14 11.25
N LEU A 90 -5.40 4.19 10.63
CA LEU A 90 -5.90 2.81 10.47
C LEU A 90 -6.18 2.16 11.83
N VAL A 91 -5.30 2.38 12.80
CA VAL A 91 -5.44 1.77 14.13
C VAL A 91 -6.46 2.52 14.99
N GLU A 92 -6.29 3.83 15.15
CA GLU A 92 -7.02 4.63 16.14
C GLU A 92 -8.39 5.09 15.65
N VAL A 93 -8.57 5.27 14.34
CA VAL A 93 -9.82 5.78 13.76
C VAL A 93 -10.61 4.65 13.10
N VAL A 94 -9.96 3.82 12.28
CA VAL A 94 -10.63 2.71 11.58
C VAL A 94 -10.77 1.48 12.48
N GLY A 95 -9.94 1.35 13.53
CA GLY A 95 -10.00 0.22 14.46
C GLY A 95 -9.36 -1.07 13.94
N ILE A 96 -8.41 -0.97 12.99
CA ILE A 96 -7.72 -2.14 12.43
C ILE A 96 -6.62 -2.59 13.37
N GLY A 97 -6.62 -3.88 13.68
CA GLY A 97 -5.56 -4.53 14.45
C GLY A 97 -4.27 -4.64 13.64
N ILE A 98 -3.33 -3.73 13.86
CA ILE A 98 -1.94 -3.85 13.38
C ILE A 98 -1.05 -4.07 14.59
N SER A 99 -0.23 -5.12 14.59
CA SER A 99 0.66 -5.42 15.71
C SER A 99 1.74 -4.34 15.87
N GLU A 100 2.23 -4.13 17.09
CA GLU A 100 3.34 -3.17 17.32
C GLU A 100 4.61 -3.55 16.54
N ALA A 101 4.84 -4.84 16.32
CA ALA A 101 5.94 -5.34 15.50
C ALA A 101 5.78 -4.90 14.04
N ASP A 102 4.60 -5.10 13.44
CA ASP A 102 4.31 -4.68 12.07
C ASP A 102 4.40 -3.16 11.92
N LYS A 103 3.86 -2.38 12.88
CA LYS A 103 3.98 -0.90 12.87
C LYS A 103 5.44 -0.46 12.84
N LYS A 104 6.26 -1.06 13.71
CA LYS A 104 7.68 -0.74 13.81
C LYS A 104 8.42 -1.06 12.52
N GLU A 105 8.15 -2.21 11.91
CA GLU A 105 8.79 -2.61 10.66
C GLU A 105 8.35 -1.77 9.46
N LEU A 106 7.06 -1.44 9.32
CA LEU A 106 6.58 -0.49 8.30
C LEU A 106 7.28 0.88 8.41
N LEU A 107 7.35 1.43 9.62
CA LEU A 107 8.02 2.71 9.86
C LEU A 107 9.52 2.65 9.60
N ARG A 108 10.16 1.53 9.98
CA ARG A 108 11.58 1.29 9.69
C ARG A 108 11.82 1.15 8.20
N PHE A 109 10.94 0.49 7.47
CA PHE A 109 11.04 0.29 6.05
C PHE A 109 10.90 1.62 5.28
N ALA A 110 9.96 2.47 5.68
CA ALA A 110 9.85 3.84 5.15
C ALA A 110 11.16 4.64 5.33
N ARG A 111 11.82 4.52 6.49
CA ARG A 111 13.16 5.12 6.71
C ARG A 111 14.23 4.50 5.81
N THR A 112 14.19 3.19 5.62
CA THR A 112 15.10 2.45 4.73
C THR A 112 15.00 2.98 3.31
N ARG A 113 13.77 3.12 2.79
CA ARG A 113 13.50 3.71 1.48
C ARG A 113 14.02 5.14 1.39
N ASN A 114 13.80 5.97 2.41
CA ASN A 114 14.30 7.35 2.42
C ASN A 114 15.83 7.42 2.38
N ALA A 115 16.52 6.58 3.16
CA ALA A 115 17.98 6.47 3.13
C ALA A 115 18.49 6.00 1.77
N LEU A 116 17.83 5.00 1.17
CA LEU A 116 18.15 4.49 -0.16
C LEU A 116 18.00 5.57 -1.24
N GLN A 117 16.93 6.36 -1.18
CA GLN A 117 16.61 7.35 -2.21
C GLN A 117 17.46 8.62 -2.11
N HIS A 118 17.79 9.05 -0.89
CA HIS A 118 18.35 10.39 -0.67
C HIS A 118 19.74 10.42 -0.02
N TRP A 119 20.16 9.35 0.68
CA TRP A 119 21.30 9.43 1.60
C TRP A 119 22.36 8.33 1.43
N GLY A 120 22.23 7.46 0.42
CA GLY A 120 23.21 6.41 0.16
C GLY A 120 23.21 5.28 1.21
N LEU A 121 22.07 4.58 1.33
CA LEU A 121 21.92 3.43 2.23
C LEU A 121 23.09 2.45 2.11
N THR A 122 23.73 2.12 3.24
CA THR A 122 24.76 1.09 3.35
C THR A 122 24.29 0.03 4.35
N GLU A 123 23.76 -1.08 3.83
CA GLU A 123 23.34 -2.25 4.60
C GLU A 123 23.69 -3.52 3.80
N SER A 124 23.75 -4.68 4.47
CA SER A 124 23.97 -5.95 3.76
C SER A 124 22.71 -6.36 2.99
N ALA A 125 22.88 -6.97 1.82
CA ALA A 125 21.77 -7.49 1.01
C ALA A 125 20.80 -8.39 1.83
N PRO A 126 21.28 -9.36 2.62
CA PRO A 126 20.39 -10.18 3.45
C PRO A 126 19.55 -9.39 4.46
N ALA A 127 20.09 -8.30 5.03
CA ALA A 127 19.35 -7.47 5.97
C ALA A 127 18.22 -6.69 5.29
N VAL A 128 18.43 -6.27 4.04
CA VAL A 128 17.41 -5.62 3.21
C VAL A 128 16.35 -6.64 2.79
N GLU A 129 16.77 -7.83 2.36
CA GLU A 129 15.88 -8.93 1.97
C GLU A 129 14.95 -9.36 3.11
N VAL A 130 15.49 -9.63 4.29
CA VAL A 130 14.67 -10.03 5.46
C VAL A 130 13.64 -8.96 5.79
N ARG A 131 14.04 -7.68 5.78
CA ARG A 131 13.12 -6.57 6.06
C ARG A 131 12.03 -6.44 4.99
N ALA A 132 12.41 -6.57 3.72
CA ALA A 132 11.46 -6.56 2.62
C ALA A 132 10.49 -7.75 2.71
N ALA A 133 10.96 -8.94 3.02
CA ALA A 133 10.12 -10.13 3.21
C ALA A 133 9.12 -9.94 4.36
N THR A 134 9.54 -9.37 5.50
CA THR A 134 8.64 -9.08 6.63
C THR A 134 7.53 -8.08 6.24
N VAL A 135 7.86 -7.01 5.52
CA VAL A 135 6.85 -6.04 5.07
C VAL A 135 5.94 -6.64 3.99
N LEU A 136 6.48 -7.45 3.08
CA LEU A 136 5.71 -8.17 2.07
C LEU A 136 4.69 -9.11 2.71
N ASP A 137 5.11 -9.93 3.68
CA ASP A 137 4.22 -10.81 4.45
C ASP A 137 3.08 -10.02 5.10
N PHE A 138 3.40 -8.91 5.76
CA PHE A 138 2.39 -8.03 6.34
C PHE A 138 1.39 -7.52 5.28
N LEU A 139 1.87 -7.05 4.13
CA LEU A 139 0.99 -6.50 3.09
C LEU A 139 0.10 -7.57 2.45
N ILE A 140 0.59 -8.80 2.30
CA ILE A 140 -0.23 -9.91 1.80
C ILE A 140 -1.38 -10.20 2.76
N ARG A 141 -1.09 -10.32 4.07
CA ARG A 141 -2.14 -10.49 5.10
C ARG A 141 -3.11 -9.31 5.15
N PHE A 142 -2.58 -8.08 5.11
CA PHE A 142 -3.39 -6.87 5.11
C PHE A 142 -4.31 -6.79 3.89
N LEU A 143 -3.82 -7.17 2.70
CA LEU A 143 -4.61 -7.20 1.48
C LEU A 143 -5.79 -8.17 1.63
N ASP A 144 -5.54 -9.39 2.10
CA ASP A 144 -6.57 -10.40 2.30
C ASP A 144 -7.61 -9.94 3.34
N ASP A 145 -7.15 -9.54 4.53
CA ASP A 145 -8.00 -9.20 5.67
C ASP A 145 -8.80 -7.89 5.47
N GLN A 146 -8.21 -6.88 4.82
CA GLN A 146 -8.73 -5.52 4.84
C GLN A 146 -9.23 -5.00 3.49
N LEU A 147 -8.82 -5.61 2.38
CA LEU A 147 -9.11 -5.09 1.04
C LEU A 147 -9.86 -6.09 0.15
N LEU A 148 -9.71 -7.39 0.37
CA LEU A 148 -10.30 -8.43 -0.48
C LEU A 148 -11.55 -9.10 0.10
N GLN A 149 -11.83 -9.00 1.41
CA GLN A 149 -13.01 -9.67 2.01
C GLN A 149 -14.36 -9.22 1.42
N GLY A 150 -14.44 -8.06 0.75
CA GLY A 150 -15.63 -7.62 0.02
C GLY A 150 -15.81 -8.20 -1.40
N VAL A 151 -14.79 -8.89 -1.94
CA VAL A 151 -14.84 -9.52 -3.27
C VAL A 151 -15.61 -10.84 -3.21
N HIS A 152 -15.42 -11.62 -2.14
CA HIS A 152 -16.12 -12.89 -1.94
C HIS A 152 -17.65 -12.76 -1.78
N SER A 153 -18.16 -11.59 -1.39
CA SER A 153 -19.61 -11.37 -1.27
C SER A 153 -20.29 -10.88 -2.56
N ARG A 154 -19.56 -10.35 -3.55
CA ARG A 154 -20.15 -9.85 -4.81
C ARG A 154 -20.28 -10.93 -5.88
N ASP A 155 -19.44 -11.95 -5.86
CA ASP A 155 -19.50 -13.07 -6.81
C ASP A 155 -20.60 -14.09 -6.47
N LEU A 156 -21.09 -14.10 -5.22
CA LEU A 156 -22.22 -14.93 -4.81
C LEU A 156 -23.59 -14.30 -5.13
N VAL A 157 -23.66 -12.98 -5.30
CA VAL A 157 -24.92 -12.27 -5.61
C VAL A 157 -25.22 -12.27 -7.11
N THR A 158 -24.20 -12.35 -7.97
CA THR A 158 -24.39 -12.36 -9.43
C THR A 158 -24.70 -13.73 -10.02
N CYS A 159 -24.48 -14.82 -9.26
CA CYS A 159 -24.77 -16.19 -9.72
C CYS A 159 -26.17 -16.71 -9.31
N GLY A 160 -26.96 -15.94 -8.55
CA GLY A 160 -28.22 -16.40 -7.95
C GLY A 160 -29.52 -15.83 -8.54
N ALA A 161 -29.47 -14.98 -9.57
CA ALA A 161 -30.65 -14.28 -10.09
C ALA A 161 -30.91 -14.56 -11.58
N THR A 162 -30.99 -15.82 -11.96
CA THR A 162 -31.77 -16.24 -13.14
C THR A 162 -32.19 -17.70 -12.98
N SER A 163 -33.40 -17.94 -12.50
CA SER A 163 -34.24 -19.09 -12.84
C SER A 163 -35.61 -18.94 -12.17
N VAL A 164 -36.60 -18.65 -13.01
CA VAL A 164 -38.06 -18.91 -12.95
C VAL A 164 -38.75 -18.90 -11.58
#